data_AF-A0A952GA32-F1
#
_entry.id   AF-A0A952GA32-F1
#
_cell.length_a   1.000
_cell.length_b   1.000
_cell.length_c   1.000
_cell.angle_alpha   90.00
_cell.angle_beta   90.00
_cell.angle_gamma   90.00
#
_symmetry.space_group_name_H-M   'P 1'
#
loop_
_entity.id
_entity.type
_entity.pdbx_description
1 polymer ?
#
loop_
_entity_poly.entity_id
_entity_poly.type
_entity_poly.pdbx_seq_one_letter_code
_entity_poly.pdbx_strand_id
1 'polypeptide(L)'
;AGTEKKQVAPPELLEEAFELNMQLEEMRMNKQMGDDDPQLRKDLEIAKANFEGMLAGAQTELESLWSKWDTAVDAGDDAAKTKARDGMVALLNRRSYIRNLVRDVNAALE
;
A
#
# COMPACT_ATOMS: atom_id res chain seq x y z
N ALA A 1 -2.19 7.62 -24.73
CA ALA A 1 -2.59 7.15 -23.39
C ALA A 1 -1.41 6.41 -22.79
N GLY A 2 -0.89 6.85 -21.65
CA GLY A 2 0.15 6.10 -20.95
C GLY A 2 -0.47 4.80 -20.43
N THR A 3 0.08 3.66 -20.78
CA THR A 3 -0.30 2.39 -20.15
C THR A 3 -0.03 2.52 -18.66
N GLU A 4 -1.06 2.29 -17.83
CA GLU A 4 -0.86 2.13 -16.39
C GLU A 4 0.15 1.00 -16.22
N LYS A 5 1.40 1.34 -15.90
CA LYS A 5 2.38 0.35 -15.46
C LYS A 5 1.77 -0.31 -14.22
N LYS A 6 1.57 -1.63 -14.28
CA LYS A 6 1.29 -2.41 -13.07
C LYS A 6 2.37 -2.06 -12.05
N GLN A 7 1.95 -1.45 -10.94
CA GLN A 7 2.86 -1.13 -9.86
C GLN A 7 3.39 -2.46 -9.32
N VAL A 8 4.71 -2.58 -9.24
CA VAL A 8 5.33 -3.74 -8.61
C VAL A 8 5.05 -3.64 -7.12
N ALA A 9 4.56 -4.74 -6.53
CA ALA A 9 4.34 -4.81 -5.10
C ALA A 9 5.65 -4.51 -4.35
N PRO A 10 5.64 -3.62 -3.35
CA PRO A 10 6.76 -3.47 -2.45
C PRO A 10 7.11 -4.85 -1.85
N PRO A 11 8.39 -5.24 -1.78
CA PRO A 11 8.79 -6.57 -1.30
C PRO A 11 8.21 -6.93 0.07
N GLU A 12 8.09 -5.92 0.94
CA GLU A 12 7.53 -6.04 2.28
C GLU A 12 6.01 -6.21 2.34
N LEU A 13 5.30 -6.09 1.22
CA LEU A 13 3.85 -6.29 1.11
C LEU A 13 3.50 -7.45 0.17
N LEU A 14 4.49 -8.21 -0.30
CA LEU A 14 4.28 -9.18 -1.37
C LEU A 14 3.34 -10.31 -0.92
N GLU A 15 3.51 -10.79 0.30
CA GLU A 15 2.71 -11.87 0.87
C GLU A 15 1.27 -11.42 1.13
N GLU A 16 1.10 -10.29 1.83
CA GLU A 16 -0.21 -9.72 2.15
C GLU A 16 -0.98 -9.31 0.89
N ALA A 17 -0.29 -8.75 -0.10
CA ALA A 17 -0.92 -8.42 -1.39
C ALA A 17 -1.29 -9.68 -2.18
N PHE A 18 -0.49 -10.74 -2.11
CA PHE A 18 -0.83 -12.00 -2.74
C PHE A 18 -2.07 -12.64 -2.11
N GLU A 19 -2.09 -12.75 -0.77
CA GLU A 19 -3.23 -13.27 -0.01
C GLU A 19 -4.50 -12.45 -0.27
N LEU A 20 -4.39 -11.12 -0.26
CA LEU A 20 -5.52 -10.25 -0.58
C LEU A 20 -6.06 -10.50 -1.99
N ASN A 21 -5.18 -10.63 -2.99
CA ASN A 21 -5.62 -10.88 -4.36
C ASN A 21 -6.33 -12.23 -4.49
N MET A 22 -5.93 -13.25 -3.72
CA MET A 22 -6.67 -14.51 -3.67
C MET A 22 -8.07 -14.34 -3.07
N GLN A 23 -8.18 -13.64 -1.95
CA GLN A 23 -9.47 -13.36 -1.29
C GLN A 23 -10.41 -12.53 -2.19
N LEU A 24 -9.87 -11.54 -2.91
CA LEU A 24 -10.63 -10.73 -3.88
C LEU A 24 -11.16 -11.58 -5.04
N GLU A 25 -10.34 -12.50 -5.55
CA GLU A 25 -10.76 -13.41 -6.63
C GLU A 25 -11.82 -14.40 -6.13
N GLU A 26 -11.67 -14.93 -4.92
CA GLU A 26 -12.68 -15.78 -4.28
C GLU A 26 -14.01 -15.03 -4.10
N MET A 27 -13.97 -13.78 -3.61
CA MET A 27 -15.16 -12.94 -3.44
C MET A 27 -15.86 -12.68 -4.79
N ARG A 28 -15.07 -12.46 -5.85
CA ARG A 28 -15.58 -12.30 -7.22
C ARG A 28 -16.28 -13.57 -7.70
N MET A 29 -15.72 -14.75 -7.42
CA MET A 29 -16.32 -16.04 -7.79
C MET A 29 -17.62 -16.30 -7.03
N ASN A 30 -17.63 -16.08 -5.71
CA ASN A 30 -18.82 -16.25 -4.87
C ASN A 30 -19.98 -15.38 -5.37
N LYS A 31 -19.71 -14.09 -5.66
CA LYS A 31 -20.72 -13.18 -6.26
C LYS A 31 -21.27 -13.68 -7.59
N GLN A 32 -20.44 -14.31 -8.44
CA GLN A 32 -20.90 -14.88 -9.72
C GLN A 32 -21.79 -16.11 -9.56
N MET A 33 -21.57 -16.89 -8.49
CA MET A 33 -22.39 -18.05 -8.15
C MET A 33 -23.64 -17.69 -7.34
N GLY A 34 -23.75 -16.44 -6.87
CA GLY A 34 -24.84 -15.99 -5.99
C GLY A 34 -24.65 -16.39 -4.52
N ASP A 35 -23.43 -16.81 -4.16
CA ASP A 35 -23.04 -17.13 -2.78
C ASP A 35 -22.48 -15.88 -2.09
N ASP A 36 -22.74 -15.76 -0.79
CA ASP A 36 -22.13 -14.76 0.09
C ASP A 36 -21.41 -15.53 1.21
N ASP A 37 -20.13 -15.22 1.39
CA ASP A 37 -19.31 -15.78 2.46
C ASP A 37 -19.03 -14.68 3.51
N PRO A 38 -19.73 -14.72 4.67
CA PRO A 38 -19.53 -13.74 5.73
C PRO A 38 -18.12 -13.75 6.33
N GLN A 39 -17.42 -14.89 6.31
CA GLN A 39 -16.08 -15.00 6.85
C GLN A 39 -15.09 -14.32 5.91
N LEU A 40 -15.19 -14.58 4.60
CA LEU A 40 -14.39 -13.89 3.59
C LEU A 40 -14.59 -12.37 3.63
N ARG A 41 -15.83 -11.90 3.80
CA ARG A 41 -16.15 -10.47 3.96
C ARG A 41 -15.42 -9.87 5.17
N LYS A 42 -15.45 -10.57 6.31
CA LYS A 42 -14.77 -10.14 7.53
C LYS A 42 -13.25 -10.09 7.36
N ASP A 43 -12.67 -11.08 6.67
CA ASP A 43 -11.23 -11.12 6.42
C ASP A 43 -10.79 -9.96 5.51
N LEU A 44 -11.58 -9.62 4.50
CA LEU A 44 -11.37 -8.42 3.67
C LEU A 44 -11.49 -7.12 4.48
N GLU A 45 -12.42 -7.02 5.43
CA GLU A 45 -12.52 -5.86 6.33
C GLU A 45 -11.28 -5.71 7.24
N ILE A 46 -10.75 -6.83 7.75
CA ILE A 46 -9.51 -6.84 8.54
C ILE A 46 -8.33 -6.39 7.68
N ALA A 47 -8.19 -6.93 6.46
CA ALA A 47 -7.14 -6.53 5.54
C ALA A 47 -7.23 -5.04 5.19
N LYS A 48 -8.44 -4.53 4.94
CA LYS A 48 -8.69 -3.10 4.73
C LYS A 48 -8.19 -2.27 5.91
N ALA A 49 -8.56 -2.62 7.13
CA ALA A 49 -8.17 -1.88 8.33
C ALA A 49 -6.63 -1.86 8.50
N ASN A 50 -5.95 -2.97 8.21
CA ASN A 50 -4.49 -3.04 8.23
C ASN A 50 -3.86 -2.06 7.23
N PHE A 51 -4.34 -2.05 5.97
CA PHE A 51 -3.84 -1.15 4.95
C PHE A 51 -4.15 0.32 5.24
N GLU A 52 -5.33 0.64 5.79
CA GLU A 52 -5.67 2.00 6.25
C GLU A 52 -4.73 2.45 7.38
N GLY A 53 -4.38 1.56 8.30
CA GLY A 53 -3.38 1.81 9.33
C GLY A 53 -2.00 2.14 8.74
N MET A 54 -1.54 1.39 7.73
CA MET A 54 -0.30 1.69 7.02
C MET A 54 -0.33 3.05 6.30
N LEU A 55 -1.48 3.43 5.72
CA LEU A 55 -1.66 4.74 5.08
C LEU A 55 -1.60 5.88 6.10
N ALA A 56 -2.18 5.68 7.29
CA ALA A 56 -2.11 6.66 8.36
C ALA A 56 -0.67 6.86 8.86
N GLY A 57 0.10 5.78 8.99
CA GLY A 57 1.52 5.83 9.39
C GLY A 57 2.45 6.49 8.35
N ALA A 58 2.09 6.42 7.06
CA ALA A 58 2.92 6.93 5.99
C ALA A 58 3.20 8.45 6.08
N GLN A 59 2.29 9.24 6.67
CA GLN A 59 2.52 10.67 6.86
C GLN A 59 3.66 10.93 7.85
N THR A 60 3.65 10.26 9.00
CA THR A 60 4.70 10.35 10.02
C THR A 60 6.06 9.89 9.47
N GLU A 61 6.08 8.83 8.66
CA GLU A 61 7.30 8.36 8.01
C GLU A 61 7.86 9.39 7.02
N LEU A 62 6.98 10.08 6.28
CA LEU A 62 7.38 11.12 5.33
C LEU A 62 8.01 12.31 6.05
N GLU A 63 7.40 12.76 7.15
CA GLU A 63 7.93 13.83 8.00
C GLU A 63 9.30 13.47 8.59
N SER A 64 9.48 12.21 9.01
CA SER A 64 10.78 11.72 9.47
C SER A 64 11.85 11.77 8.38
N LEU A 65 11.50 11.42 7.13
CA LEU A 65 12.42 11.46 5.99
C LEU A 65 12.75 12.90 5.59
N TRP A 66 11.81 13.84 5.70
CA TRP A 66 12.07 15.27 5.50
C TRP A 66 13.04 15.82 6.53
N SER A 67 12.83 15.53 7.83
CA SER A 67 13.77 15.97 8.87
C SER A 67 15.20 15.44 8.64
N LYS A 68 15.33 14.18 8.18
CA LYS A 68 16.62 13.61 7.79
C LYS A 68 17.25 14.30 6.59
N TRP A 69 16.44 14.66 5.60
CA TRP A 69 16.89 15.43 4.45
C TRP A 69 17.39 16.81 4.86
N ASP A 70 16.62 17.55 5.66
CA ASP A 70 17.01 18.89 6.13
C ASP A 70 18.32 18.84 6.91
N THR A 71 18.47 17.86 7.81
CA THR A 71 19.70 17.64 8.56
C THR A 71 20.89 17.37 7.63
N ALA A 72 20.69 16.58 6.58
CA ALA A 72 21.72 16.27 5.60
C ALA A 72 22.07 17.47 4.70
N VAL A 73 21.11 18.34 4.40
CA VAL A 73 21.34 19.62 3.72
C VAL A 73 22.22 20.52 4.58
N ASP A 74 21.86 20.70 5.85
CA ASP A 74 22.60 21.55 6.78
C ASP A 74 24.03 21.04 7.02
N ALA A 75 24.23 19.72 7.01
CA ALA A 75 25.54 19.09 7.17
C ALA A 75 26.37 19.04 5.86
N GLY A 76 25.79 19.37 4.71
CA GLY A 76 26.46 19.21 3.40
C GLY A 76 26.71 17.74 3.01
N ASP A 77 25.94 16.79 3.54
CA ASP A 77 26.11 15.35 3.29
C ASP A 77 25.27 14.88 2.09
N ASP A 78 25.91 14.78 0.93
CA ASP A 78 25.28 14.34 -0.32
C ASP A 78 24.77 12.89 -0.28
N ALA A 79 25.45 12.00 0.45
CA ALA A 79 25.03 10.61 0.58
C ALA A 79 23.77 10.49 1.44
N ALA A 80 23.72 11.21 2.57
CA ALA A 80 22.54 11.25 3.42
C ALA A 80 21.33 11.91 2.73
N LYS A 81 21.55 12.98 1.95
CA LYS A 81 20.49 13.59 1.11
C LYS A 81 19.92 12.56 0.13
N THR A 82 20.79 11.88 -0.62
CA THR A 82 20.35 10.88 -1.61
C THR A 82 19.55 9.77 -0.93
N LYS A 83 20.02 9.25 0.20
CA LYS A 83 19.32 8.22 0.98
C LYS A 83 17.94 8.69 1.47
N ALA A 84 17.82 9.91 1.97
CA ALA A 84 16.55 10.46 2.42
C ALA A 84 15.56 10.60 1.25
N ARG A 85 16.01 11.13 0.10
CA ARG A 85 15.20 11.24 -1.12
C ARG A 85 14.71 9.89 -1.61
N ASP A 86 15.60 8.91 -1.71
CA ASP A 86 15.24 7.57 -2.20
C ASP A 86 14.23 6.92 -1.25
N GLY A 87 14.38 7.13 0.06
CA GLY A 87 13.39 6.74 1.06
C GLY A 87 12.02 7.40 0.85
N MET A 88 11.97 8.70 0.54
CA MET A 88 10.70 9.40 0.25
C MET A 88 10.03 8.83 -1.00
N VAL A 89 10.80 8.60 -2.07
CA VAL A 89 10.27 8.02 -3.31
C VAL A 89 9.72 6.61 -3.05
N ALA A 90 10.45 5.78 -2.33
CA ALA A 90 10.00 4.43 -1.95
C ALA A 90 8.70 4.49 -1.13
N LEU A 91 8.64 5.36 -0.12
CA LEU A 91 7.44 5.56 0.71
C LEU A 91 6.22 6.01 -0.11
N LEU A 92 6.40 6.96 -1.03
CA LEU A 92 5.31 7.46 -1.88
C LEU A 92 4.80 6.38 -2.84
N ASN A 93 5.69 5.56 -3.39
CA ASN A 93 5.33 4.41 -4.23
C ASN A 93 4.54 3.38 -3.40
N ARG A 94 5.03 3.02 -2.21
CA ARG A 94 4.33 2.11 -1.28
C ARG A 94 2.94 2.65 -0.91
N ARG A 95 2.83 3.93 -0.59
CA ARG A 95 1.54 4.59 -0.29
C ARG A 95 0.59 4.58 -1.50
N SER A 96 1.10 4.72 -2.71
CA SER A 96 0.26 4.58 -3.91
C SER A 96 -0.25 3.15 -4.06
N TYR A 97 0.61 2.16 -3.83
CA TYR A 97 0.26 0.76 -3.95
C TYR A 97 -0.82 0.36 -2.93
N ILE A 98 -0.64 0.72 -1.66
CA ILE A 98 -1.59 0.44 -0.59
C ILE A 98 -2.96 1.11 -0.86
N ARG A 99 -2.99 2.34 -1.39
CA ARG A 99 -4.25 2.99 -1.79
C ARG A 99 -5.02 2.21 -2.86
N ASN A 100 -4.30 1.60 -3.81
CA ASN A 100 -4.93 0.76 -4.82
C ASN A 100 -5.53 -0.50 -4.18
N LEU A 101 -4.82 -1.15 -3.26
CA LEU A 101 -5.35 -2.30 -2.52
C LEU A 101 -6.62 -1.95 -1.74
N VAL A 102 -6.62 -0.84 -0.99
CA VAL A 102 -7.81 -0.37 -0.25
C VAL A 102 -8.99 -0.11 -1.19
N ARG A 103 -8.73 0.50 -2.35
CA ARG A 103 -9.77 0.72 -3.37
C ARG A 103 -10.35 -0.61 -3.86
N ASP A 104 -9.49 -1.57 -4.18
CA ASP A 104 -9.91 -2.86 -4.72
C ASP A 104 -10.72 -3.67 -3.68
N VAL A 105 -10.36 -3.58 -2.40
CA VAL A 105 -11.15 -4.15 -1.29
C VAL A 105 -12.49 -3.47 -1.13
N ASN A 106 -12.55 -2.14 -1.14
CA ASN A 106 -13.83 -1.43 -1.06
C ASN A 106 -14.77 -1.83 -2.21
N ALA A 107 -14.25 -1.95 -3.44
CA ALA A 107 -15.04 -2.40 -4.58
C ALA A 107 -15.53 -3.86 -4.45
N ALA A 108 -14.79 -4.72 -3.77
CA ALA A 108 -15.22 -6.09 -3.50
C ALA A 108 -16.28 -6.18 -2.38
N LEU A 109 -16.27 -5.25 -1.42
CA LEU A 109 -17.23 -5.22 -0.31
C LEU A 109 -18.58 -4.58 -0.67
N GLU A 110 -18.62 -3.72 -1.69
CA GLU A 110 -19.84 -3.14 -2.30
C GLU A 110 -20.68 -4.18 -3.05
#